data_AF-A0A7L0URR9-F1
#
_entry.id   AF-A0A7L0URR9-F1
#
_cell.length_a   1.000
_cell.length_b   1.000
_cell.length_c   1.000
_cell.angle_alpha   90.00
_cell.angle_beta   90.00
_cell.angle_gamma   90.00
#
_symmetry.space_group_name_H-M   'P 1'
#
loop_
_entity.id
_entity.type
_entity.pdbx_description
1 polymer ?
#
loop_
_entity_poly.entity_id
_entity_poly.type
_entity_poly.pdbx_seq_one_letter_code
_entity_poly.pdbx_strand_id
1 'polypeptide(L)'
;PVPLQLHRRLLYDDNRGVGEPLVELGADKLGLVIRGHHLLLLEPLESAADGHRLLAQEMFMAPATVLTPNHHPDPPKLQQFSALRQELPPNIHLLTLMPEDPGTVLLRLEHQFERGESRNRSQPVTIDLL
;
A
#
# COMPACT_ATOMS: atom_id res chain seq x y z
N PRO A 1 -11.83 -21.97 -3.53
CA PRO A 1 -12.01 -20.51 -3.39
C PRO A 1 -12.17 -20.13 -1.91
N VAL A 2 -11.43 -19.12 -1.44
CA VAL A 2 -11.56 -18.60 -0.06
C VAL A 2 -12.66 -17.53 -0.05
N PRO A 3 -13.72 -17.66 0.78
CA PRO A 3 -14.80 -16.67 0.82
C PRO A 3 -14.30 -15.35 1.43
N LEU A 4 -14.73 -14.22 0.87
CA LEU A 4 -14.40 -12.87 1.34
C LEU A 4 -15.67 -12.04 1.53
N GLN A 5 -15.83 -11.42 2.70
CA GLN A 5 -16.92 -10.50 2.98
C GLN A 5 -16.53 -9.09 2.54
N LEU A 6 -17.21 -8.56 1.51
CA LEU A 6 -16.87 -7.27 0.90
C LEU A 6 -17.54 -6.07 1.57
N HIS A 7 -18.78 -6.25 2.03
CA HIS A 7 -19.59 -5.17 2.60
C HIS A 7 -20.59 -5.76 3.59
N ARG A 8 -21.04 -4.94 4.55
CA ARG A 8 -22.02 -5.34 5.57
C ARG A 8 -23.03 -4.21 5.79
N ARG A 9 -24.30 -4.61 5.92
CA ARG A 9 -25.39 -3.79 6.44
C ARG A 9 -26.17 -4.61 7.43
N LEU A 10 -26.42 -4.07 8.61
CA LEU A 10 -27.18 -4.73 9.68
C LEU A 10 -28.44 -3.91 9.96
N LEU A 11 -29.55 -4.58 10.24
CA LEU A 11 -30.82 -3.92 10.59
C LEU A 11 -30.98 -3.68 12.08
N TYR A 12 -30.12 -4.29 12.89
CA TYR A 12 -30.16 -4.25 14.34
C TYR A 12 -28.78 -3.92 14.90
N ASP A 13 -28.77 -3.17 16.00
CA ASP A 13 -27.59 -2.94 16.84
C ASP A 13 -27.19 -4.24 17.55
N ASP A 14 -25.90 -4.39 17.80
CA ASP A 14 -25.35 -5.58 18.49
C ASP A 14 -25.27 -5.42 20.01
N ASN A 15 -25.76 -4.30 20.54
CA ASN A 15 -25.77 -3.91 21.95
C ASN A 15 -24.36 -3.84 22.58
N ARG A 16 -23.33 -3.49 21.80
CA ARG A 16 -21.94 -3.31 22.30
C ARG A 16 -21.55 -1.86 22.57
N GLY A 17 -22.52 -0.95 22.57
CA GLY A 17 -22.36 0.42 23.08
C GLY A 17 -22.46 1.53 22.03
N VAL A 18 -22.57 1.21 20.74
CA VAL A 18 -22.78 2.22 19.68
C VAL A 18 -24.25 2.68 19.68
N GLY A 19 -25.19 1.76 19.89
CA GLY A 19 -26.61 2.08 20.03
C GLY A 19 -27.31 2.35 18.70
N GLU A 20 -26.75 1.89 17.58
CA GLU A 20 -27.33 2.02 16.25
C GLU A 20 -26.97 0.83 15.36
N PRO A 21 -27.86 0.41 14.46
CA PRO A 21 -27.54 -0.63 13.49
C PRO A 21 -26.51 -0.13 12.47
N LEU A 22 -25.69 -1.02 11.91
CA LEU A 22 -24.77 -0.70 10.82
C LEU A 22 -25.54 -0.42 9.51
N VAL A 23 -26.04 0.81 9.35
CA VAL A 23 -26.81 1.28 8.19
C VAL A 23 -26.18 2.55 7.62
N GLU A 24 -25.25 2.37 6.70
CA GLU A 24 -24.61 3.48 5.99
C GLU A 24 -25.43 3.88 4.76
N LEU A 25 -25.90 5.13 4.72
CA LEU A 25 -26.87 5.59 3.71
C LEU A 25 -26.22 6.19 2.45
N GLY A 26 -24.93 6.48 2.46
CA GLY A 26 -24.26 7.16 1.34
C GLY A 26 -24.76 8.59 1.09
N ALA A 27 -24.30 9.21 0.00
CA ALA A 27 -24.62 10.61 -0.32
C ALA A 27 -26.05 10.83 -0.84
N ASP A 28 -26.61 9.83 -1.53
CA ASP A 28 -27.98 9.86 -2.09
C ASP A 28 -29.05 9.33 -1.12
N LYS A 29 -28.61 8.87 0.07
CA LYS A 29 -29.44 8.26 1.11
C LYS A 29 -30.09 6.91 0.72
N LEU A 30 -29.63 6.27 -0.35
CA LEU A 30 -30.17 4.99 -0.83
C LEU A 30 -29.36 3.78 -0.35
N GLY A 31 -28.18 4.02 0.23
CA GLY A 31 -27.27 3.00 0.71
C GLY A 31 -25.84 3.31 0.27
N LEU A 32 -24.88 2.96 1.10
CA LEU A 32 -23.47 3.12 0.75
C LEU A 32 -23.08 2.19 -0.39
N VAL A 33 -22.53 2.77 -1.46
CA VAL A 33 -21.88 2.03 -2.54
C VAL A 33 -20.38 2.07 -2.32
N ILE A 34 -19.78 0.89 -2.18
CA ILE A 34 -18.32 0.74 -2.11
C ILE A 34 -17.77 0.24 -3.45
N ARG A 35 -16.55 0.66 -3.80
CA ARG A 35 -15.78 0.12 -4.93
C ARG A 35 -14.41 -0.29 -4.42
N GLY A 36 -13.96 -1.46 -4.84
CA GLY A 36 -12.63 -1.97 -4.55
C GLY A 36 -12.14 -2.90 -5.65
N HIS A 37 -10.86 -3.26 -5.58
CA HIS A 37 -10.24 -4.20 -6.51
C HIS A 37 -9.71 -5.40 -5.72
N HIS A 38 -9.89 -6.59 -6.27
CA HIS A 38 -9.31 -7.83 -5.75
C HIS A 38 -8.45 -8.44 -6.84
N LEU A 39 -7.21 -8.74 -6.48
CA LEU A 39 -6.28 -9.41 -7.37
C LEU A 39 -6.06 -10.84 -6.87
N LEU A 40 -6.20 -11.81 -7.76
CA LEU A 40 -5.93 -13.21 -7.47
C LEU A 40 -4.70 -13.63 -8.27
N LEU A 41 -3.64 -14.01 -7.56
CA LEU A 41 -2.43 -14.56 -8.14
C LEU A 41 -2.49 -16.09 -8.03
N LEU A 42 -2.27 -16.77 -9.15
CA LEU A 42 -2.17 -18.22 -9.22
C LEU A 42 -0.73 -18.60 -9.53
N GLU A 43 0.05 -18.87 -8.49
CA GLU A 43 1.47 -19.19 -8.60
C GLU A 43 1.83 -20.47 -7.82
N PRO A 44 2.89 -21.19 -8.23
CA PRO A 44 3.50 -22.23 -7.41
C PRO A 44 3.89 -21.71 -6.03
N LEU A 45 3.82 -22.57 -5.01
CA LEU A 45 4.13 -22.19 -3.62
C LEU A 45 5.54 -21.60 -3.49
N GLU A 46 6.49 -22.10 -4.26
CA GLU A 46 7.90 -21.71 -4.23
C GLU A 46 8.17 -20.31 -4.78
N SER A 47 7.27 -19.76 -5.59
CA SER A 47 7.39 -18.41 -6.18
C SER A 47 6.30 -17.46 -5.70
N ALA A 48 5.22 -17.96 -5.09
CA ALA A 48 4.07 -17.19 -4.68
C ALA A 48 4.44 -15.98 -3.81
N ALA A 49 5.41 -16.15 -2.90
CA ALA A 49 5.94 -15.08 -2.05
C ALA A 49 6.53 -13.93 -2.87
N ASP A 50 7.33 -14.28 -3.88
CA ASP A 50 8.02 -13.32 -4.74
C ASP A 50 7.06 -12.51 -5.62
N GLY A 51 5.91 -13.08 -5.98
CA GLY A 51 4.84 -12.38 -6.69
C GLY A 51 3.98 -11.51 -5.76
N HIS A 52 3.36 -12.12 -4.74
CA HIS A 52 2.33 -11.42 -3.97
C HIS A 52 2.87 -10.32 -3.05
N ARG A 53 4.08 -10.45 -2.49
CA ARG A 53 4.65 -9.44 -1.57
C ARG A 53 4.90 -8.12 -2.29
N LEU A 54 5.64 -8.17 -3.40
CA LEU A 54 5.99 -6.99 -4.18
C LEU A 54 4.75 -6.33 -4.79
N LEU A 55 3.85 -7.13 -5.35
CA LEU A 55 2.64 -6.60 -5.96
C LEU A 55 1.68 -6.00 -4.92
N ALA A 56 1.59 -6.58 -3.72
CA ALA A 56 0.83 -5.98 -2.63
C ALA A 56 1.41 -4.62 -2.22
N GLN A 57 2.74 -4.48 -2.15
CA GLN A 57 3.37 -3.18 -1.88
C GLN A 57 3.07 -2.19 -3.01
N GLU A 58 3.23 -2.56 -4.28
CA GLU A 58 2.94 -1.69 -5.43
C GLU A 58 1.47 -1.21 -5.43
N MET A 59 0.53 -2.10 -5.09
CA MET A 59 -0.89 -1.75 -4.97
C MET A 59 -1.14 -0.79 -3.80
N PHE A 60 -0.48 -1.00 -2.66
CA PHE A 60 -0.62 -0.13 -1.49
C PHE A 60 0.04 1.25 -1.71
N MET A 61 1.21 1.27 -2.35
CA MET A 61 2.04 2.45 -2.62
C MET A 61 1.84 2.99 -4.04
N ALA A 62 0.63 2.85 -4.59
CA ALA A 62 0.33 3.29 -5.95
C ALA A 62 0.69 4.77 -6.14
N PRO A 63 1.31 5.15 -7.28
CA PRO A 63 1.71 6.54 -7.51
C PRO A 63 0.54 7.53 -7.39
N ALA A 64 0.76 8.60 -6.62
CA ALA A 64 -0.20 9.69 -6.55
C ALA A 64 -0.25 10.44 -7.87
N THR A 65 -1.43 10.51 -8.49
CA THR A 65 -1.64 11.30 -9.70
C THR A 65 -1.91 12.75 -9.32
N VAL A 66 -1.07 13.66 -9.82
CA VAL A 66 -1.24 15.11 -9.63
C VAL A 66 -1.61 15.73 -10.97
N LEU A 67 -2.73 16.46 -10.99
CA LEU A 67 -3.19 17.21 -12.16
C LEU A 67 -3.01 18.70 -11.90
N THR A 68 -2.40 19.41 -12.85
CA THR A 68 -2.25 20.86 -12.81
C THR A 68 -2.74 21.46 -14.13
N PRO A 69 -3.43 22.61 -14.12
CA PRO A 69 -3.64 23.38 -15.34
C PRO A 69 -2.30 23.64 -16.02
N ASN A 70 -2.21 23.37 -17.32
CA ASN A 70 -1.07 23.80 -18.12
C ASN A 70 -1.48 25.02 -18.95
N HIS A 71 -0.94 26.17 -18.60
CA HIS A 71 -1.15 27.43 -19.32
C HIS A 71 0.00 27.75 -20.28
N HIS A 72 1.02 26.88 -20.35
CA HIS A 72 2.14 27.03 -21.26
C HIS A 72 1.98 26.12 -22.48
N PRO A 73 2.43 26.58 -23.67
CA PRO A 73 2.40 25.77 -24.89
C PRO A 73 3.39 24.60 -24.82
N ASP A 74 4.42 24.71 -23.98
CA ASP A 74 5.43 23.67 -23.80
C ASP A 74 4.94 22.57 -22.84
N PRO A 75 5.33 21.30 -23.08
CA PRO A 75 5.04 20.23 -22.14
C PRO A 75 5.74 20.47 -20.80
N PRO A 76 5.12 20.10 -19.66
CA PRO A 76 5.76 20.22 -18.36
C PRO A 76 7.05 19.39 -18.34
N LYS A 77 8.15 20.02 -17.91
CA LYS A 77 9.41 19.29 -17.70
C LYS A 77 9.23 18.36 -16.49
N LEU A 78 9.49 17.07 -16.69
CA LEU A 78 9.52 16.10 -15.61
C LEU A 78 10.61 16.49 -14.62
N GLN A 79 10.22 16.86 -13.40
CA GLN A 79 11.12 17.03 -12.28
C GLN A 79 11.11 15.74 -11.48
N GLN A 80 12.26 15.06 -11.44
CA GLN A 80 12.46 13.87 -10.64
C GLN A 80 13.50 14.17 -9.56
N PHE A 81 13.22 13.77 -8.33
CA PHE A 81 14.14 13.84 -7.22
C PHE A 81 14.17 12.48 -6.51
N SER A 82 15.38 12.05 -6.15
CA SER A 82 15.62 10.91 -5.27
C SER A 82 16.70 11.29 -4.28
N ALA A 83 16.47 11.00 -3.00
CA ALA A 83 17.49 11.11 -1.96
C ALA A 83 18.42 9.88 -1.93
N LEU A 84 18.06 8.81 -2.65
CA LEU A 84 18.87 7.59 -2.78
C LEU A 84 19.75 7.66 -4.03
N ARG A 85 21.01 7.23 -3.89
CA ARG A 85 21.93 7.04 -5.03
C ARG A 85 21.67 5.74 -5.79
N GLN A 86 21.13 4.74 -5.10
CA GLN A 86 20.75 3.45 -5.66
C GLN A 86 19.38 3.05 -5.10
N GLU A 87 18.58 2.38 -5.92
CA GLU A 87 17.31 1.82 -5.48
C GLU A 87 17.51 0.82 -4.34
N LEU A 88 16.54 0.77 -3.42
CA LEU A 88 16.54 -0.23 -2.37
C LEU A 88 16.38 -1.63 -2.99
N PRO A 89 17.04 -2.66 -2.44
CA PRO A 89 16.80 -4.04 -2.85
C PRO A 89 15.32 -4.39 -2.74
N PRO A 90 14.75 -5.20 -3.65
CA PRO A 90 13.31 -5.50 -3.65
C PRO A 90 12.76 -6.13 -2.37
N ASN A 91 13.62 -6.75 -1.56
CA ASN A 91 13.25 -7.31 -0.25
C ASN A 91 13.17 -6.27 0.88
N ILE A 92 13.56 -5.00 0.62
CA ILE A 92 13.50 -3.91 1.57
C ILE A 92 12.50 -2.84 1.12
N HIS A 93 11.63 -2.44 2.05
CA HIS A 93 10.68 -1.36 1.85
C HIS A 93 10.95 -0.20 2.80
N LEU A 94 10.86 1.03 2.27
CA LEU A 94 10.85 2.25 3.07
C LEU A 94 9.47 2.43 3.72
N LEU A 95 9.32 1.91 4.93
CA LEU A 95 8.06 1.96 5.67
C LEU A 95 7.73 3.38 6.15
N THR A 96 8.73 4.18 6.52
CA THR A 96 8.52 5.55 6.99
C THR A 96 9.71 6.43 6.70
N LEU A 97 9.43 7.62 6.19
CA LEU A 97 10.34 8.76 6.15
C LEU A 97 9.55 9.99 6.59
N MET A 98 9.84 10.50 7.78
CA MET A 98 9.19 11.70 8.29
C MET A 98 10.17 12.58 9.08
N PRO A 99 10.04 13.91 9.02
CA PRO A 99 10.74 14.79 9.94
C PRO A 99 10.23 14.54 11.37
N GLU A 100 11.14 14.56 12.34
CA GLU A 100 10.81 14.42 13.77
C GLU A 100 11.08 15.74 14.50
N ASP A 101 12.36 16.11 14.62
CA ASP A 101 12.84 17.39 15.15
C ASP A 101 13.66 18.16 14.09
N PRO A 102 13.96 19.46 14.30
CA PRO A 102 14.79 20.24 13.39
C PRO A 102 16.12 19.53 13.05
N GLY A 103 16.30 19.17 11.78
CA GLY A 103 17.49 18.50 11.28
C GLY A 103 17.53 16.97 11.50
N THR A 104 16.46 16.37 11.98
CA THR A 104 16.36 14.91 12.20
C THR A 104 15.18 14.32 11.42
N VAL A 105 15.29 13.04 11.08
CA VAL A 105 14.24 12.29 10.41
C VAL A 105 14.07 10.93 11.07
N LEU A 106 12.82 10.48 11.21
CA LEU A 106 12.50 9.10 11.50
C LEU A 106 12.53 8.32 10.18
N LEU A 107 13.47 7.39 10.08
CA LEU A 107 13.61 6.43 9.00
C LEU A 107 13.28 5.04 9.51
N ARG A 108 12.30 4.37 8.90
CA ARG A 108 12.01 2.95 9.15
C ARG A 108 12.09 2.16 7.86
N LEU A 109 12.92 1.13 7.87
CA LEU A 109 13.05 0.14 6.80
C LEU A 109 12.51 -1.18 7.31
N GLU A 110 11.81 -1.92 6.46
CA GLU A 110 11.35 -3.27 6.76
C GLU A 110 11.85 -4.27 5.74
N HIS A 111 12.08 -5.50 6.21
CA HIS A 111 12.31 -6.65 5.35
C HIS A 111 10.98 -7.32 5.03
N GLN A 112 10.58 -7.34 3.77
CA GLN A 112 9.22 -7.73 3.36
C GLN A 112 8.98 -9.24 3.36
N PHE A 113 10.06 -10.02 3.32
CA PHE A 113 10.01 -11.47 3.22
C PHE A 113 10.35 -12.11 4.58
N GLU A 114 9.57 -13.12 4.96
CA GLU A 114 9.88 -13.96 6.11
C GLU A 114 11.06 -14.90 5.79
N ARG A 115 11.68 -15.46 6.82
CA ARG A 115 12.77 -16.44 6.68
C ARG A 115 12.32 -17.65 5.86
N GLY A 116 12.99 -17.89 4.74
CA GLY A 116 12.73 -19.03 3.86
C GLY A 116 11.48 -18.91 2.98
N GLU A 117 10.81 -17.76 3.00
CA GLU A 117 9.61 -17.49 2.18
C GLU A 117 9.94 -17.38 0.68
N SER A 118 11.11 -16.82 0.35
CA SER A 118 11.70 -16.77 -0.97
C SER A 118 13.12 -17.34 -0.94
N ARG A 119 13.51 -18.05 -2.01
CA ARG A 119 14.89 -18.55 -2.16
C ARG A 119 15.91 -17.42 -2.21
N ASN A 120 15.55 -16.34 -2.90
CA ASN A 120 16.47 -15.25 -3.23
C ASN A 120 16.26 -14.03 -2.32
N ARG A 121 15.01 -13.75 -1.92
CA ARG A 121 14.64 -12.50 -1.25
C ARG A 121 14.48 -12.60 0.26
N SER A 122 14.60 -13.80 0.83
CA SER A 122 14.63 -14.00 2.30
C SER A 122 16.02 -13.95 2.92
N GLN A 123 17.06 -13.60 2.14
CA GLN A 123 18.44 -13.54 2.64
C GLN A 123 18.71 -12.22 3.36
N PRO A 124 19.61 -12.21 4.37
CA PRO A 124 20.06 -10.98 4.99
C PRO A 124 20.62 -10.01 3.95
N VAL A 125 20.36 -8.71 4.15
CA VAL A 125 20.83 -7.65 3.25
C VAL A 125 21.38 -6.50 4.06
N THR A 126 22.48 -5.92 3.57
CA THR A 126 23.10 -4.71 4.10
C THR A 126 22.79 -3.57 3.16
N ILE A 127 22.33 -2.44 3.69
CA ILE A 127 22.06 -1.23 2.93
C ILE A 127 23.01 -0.14 3.41
N ASP A 128 23.68 0.50 2.48
CA ASP A 128 24.40 1.75 2.72
C ASP A 128 23.52 2.92 2.29
N LEU A 129 23.33 3.88 3.20
CA LEU A 129 22.48 5.05 2.99
C LEU A 129 23.31 6.32 2.71
N LEU A 130 24.64 6.21 2.57
CA LEU A 130 25.59 7.34 2.47
C LEU A 130 26.29 7.50 1.11
#